data_AF-A0A0F9W7V0-F1
#
_entry.id   AF-A0A0F9W7V0-F1
#
_cell.length_a   1.000
_cell.length_b   1.000
_cell.length_c   1.000
_cell.angle_alpha   90.00
_cell.angle_beta   90.00
_cell.angle_gamma   90.00
#
_symmetry.space_group_name_H-M   'P 1'
#
loop_
_entity.id
_entity.type
_entity.pdbx_description
1 polymer ?
#
loop_
_entity_poly.entity_id
_entity_poly.type
_entity_poly.pdbx_seq_one_letter_code
_entity_poly.pdbx_strand_id
1 'polypeptide(L)' 'MGRMTKTSKQNLTVADTCGFSAAAPGVLVWVSRNGNRAFLHDSESPLVYPTEALARRAIRRVRPDLQPSTI' A
#
# COMPACT_ATOMS: atom_id res chain seq x y z
N MET A 1 -13.82 4.91 1.24
CA MET A 1 -12.38 4.56 1.19
C MET A 1 -11.66 5.43 2.21
N GLY A 2 -11.07 4.83 3.24
CA GLY A 2 -10.36 5.56 4.29
C GLY A 2 -9.14 6.31 3.76
N ARG A 3 -8.70 7.34 4.49
CA ARG A 3 -7.49 8.09 4.15
C ARG A 3 -6.29 7.39 4.78
N MET A 4 -5.25 7.12 3.97
CA MET A 4 -3.98 6.57 4.45
C MET A 4 -3.44 7.39 5.63
N THR A 5 -3.08 6.70 6.71
CA THR A 5 -2.49 7.33 7.90
C THR A 5 -1.15 7.97 7.60
N LYS A 6 -0.74 8.94 8.44
CA LYS A 6 0.59 9.56 8.34
C LYS A 6 1.70 8.50 8.45
N THR A 7 1.55 7.54 9.37
CA THR A 7 2.50 6.44 9.57
C THR A 7 2.61 5.55 8.33
N SER A 8 1.48 5.11 7.76
CA SER A 8 1.49 4.29 6.54
C SER A 8 2.09 5.05 5.36
N LYS A 9 1.84 6.36 5.25
CA LYS A 9 2.47 7.19 4.23
C LYS A 9 4.00 7.23 4.40
N GLN A 10 4.49 7.36 5.63
CA GLN A 10 5.93 7.33 5.90
C GLN A 10 6.54 5.95 5.59
N ASN A 11 5.87 4.86 5.99
CA ASN A 11 6.28 3.49 5.66
C ASN A 11 6.41 3.30 4.15
N LEU A 12 5.47 3.84 3.37
CA LEU A 12 5.55 3.81 1.92
C LEU A 12 6.72 4.64 1.37
N THR A 13 6.97 5.83 1.93
CA THR A 13 8.10 6.67 1.50
C THR A 13 9.45 5.97 1.66
N VAL A 14 9.63 5.18 2.73
CA VAL A 14 10.89 4.49 3.03
C VAL A 14 10.90 3.01 2.60
N ALA A 15 9.88 2.56 1.88
CA ALA A 15 9.80 1.18 1.42
C ALA A 15 10.83 0.90 0.32
N ASP A 16 11.42 -0.28 0.37
CA ASP A 16 12.29 -0.80 -0.68
C ASP A 16 11.43 -1.41 -1.81
N THR A 17 10.36 -2.11 -1.44
CA THR A 17 9.42 -2.74 -2.37
C THR A 17 7.98 -2.63 -1.86
N CYS A 18 7.01 -2.79 -2.77
CA CYS A 18 5.61 -2.93 -2.40
C CYS A 18 4.88 -3.84 -3.37
N GLY A 19 3.64 -4.19 -3.01
CA GLY A 19 2.76 -4.89 -3.90
C GLY A 19 1.35 -4.99 -3.38
N PHE A 20 0.58 -5.85 -4.02
CA PHE A 20 -0.82 -6.10 -3.68
C PHE A 20 -0.99 -7.45 -2.99
N SER A 21 -2.04 -7.54 -2.18
CA SER A 21 -2.57 -8.79 -1.65
C SER A 21 -4.07 -8.79 -1.86
N ALA A 22 -4.63 -9.90 -2.34
CA ALA A 22 -6.07 -10.05 -2.47
C ALA A 22 -6.74 -9.96 -1.08
N ALA A 23 -7.83 -9.22 -0.98
CA ALA A 23 -8.63 -9.09 0.22
C ALA A 23 -10.07 -8.76 -0.14
N ALA A 24 -11.04 -9.66 0.01
CA ALA A 24 -12.43 -9.37 -0.38
C ALA A 24 -12.97 -8.14 0.40
N PRO A 25 -13.51 -7.09 -0.28
CA PRO A 25 -13.92 -7.01 -1.69
C PRO A 25 -12.92 -6.36 -2.68
N GLY A 26 -11.65 -6.16 -2.33
CA GLY A 26 -10.62 -5.55 -3.18
C GLY A 26 -9.19 -6.03 -2.92
N VAL A 27 -8.26 -5.09 -2.75
CA VAL A 27 -6.83 -5.37 -2.55
C VAL A 27 -6.23 -4.53 -1.42
N LEU A 28 -5.34 -5.15 -0.67
CA LEU A 28 -4.47 -4.49 0.30
C LEU A 28 -3.13 -4.13 -0.34
N VAL A 29 -2.52 -3.04 0.13
CA VAL A 29 -1.15 -2.70 -0.24
C VAL A 29 -0.22 -3.11 0.90
N TRP A 30 0.76 -3.94 0.58
CA TRP A 30 1.88 -4.22 1.48
C TRP A 30 3.11 -3.45 1.02
N VAL A 31 3.93 -3.06 1.97
CA VAL A 31 5.26 -2.49 1.76
C VAL A 31 6.28 -3.34 2.49
N SER A 32 7.50 -3.42 1.96
CA SER A 32 8.61 -4.06 2.63
C SER A 32 9.83 -3.15 2.72
N ARG A 33 10.49 -3.19 3.87
CA ARG A 33 11.76 -2.53 4.14
C ARG A 33 12.67 -3.47 4.92
N ASN A 34 13.88 -3.69 4.44
CA ASN A 34 14.86 -4.59 5.07
C ASN A 34 14.27 -5.97 5.41
N GLY A 35 13.47 -6.54 4.51
CA GLY A 35 12.80 -7.84 4.71
C GLY A 35 11.58 -7.84 5.63
N ASN A 36 11.29 -6.74 6.34
CA ASN A 36 10.09 -6.61 7.16
C ASN A 36 8.93 -6.13 6.30
N ARG A 37 7.75 -6.75 6.43
CA ARG A 37 6.55 -6.43 5.66
C ARG A 37 5.47 -5.84 6.55
N ALA A 38 4.79 -4.81 6.06
CA ALA A 38 3.64 -4.21 6.72
C ALA A 38 2.56 -3.85 5.70
N PHE A 39 1.29 -3.87 6.11
CA PHE A 39 0.20 -3.33 5.30
C PHE A 39 0.07 -1.82 5.50
N LEU A 40 -0.49 -1.13 4.51
CA LEU A 40 -0.92 0.26 4.67
C LEU A 40 -2.28 0.29 5.36
N HIS A 41 -2.48 1.24 6.26
CA HIS A 41 -3.68 1.36 7.10
C HIS A 41 -4.33 2.74 6.94
N ASP A 42 -5.64 2.78 7.13
CA ASP A 42 -6.38 3.98 7.53
C ASP A 42 -6.44 4.10 9.06
N SER A 43 -7.33 4.94 9.58
CA SER A 43 -7.45 5.19 11.02
C SER A 43 -7.90 3.98 11.83
N GLU A 44 -8.53 2.99 11.21
CA GLU A 44 -9.20 1.88 11.91
C GLU A 44 -8.67 0.51 11.48
N SER A 45 -8.26 0.36 10.22
CA SER A 45 -8.00 -0.95 9.65
C SER A 45 -6.98 -0.91 8.49
N PRO A 46 -6.49 -2.07 8.02
CA PRO A 46 -5.77 -2.15 6.77
C PRO A 46 -6.55 -1.51 5.62
N LEU A 47 -5.88 -0.66 4.85
CA LEU A 47 -6.49 0.12 3.78
C LEU A 47 -6.79 -0.77 2.57
N VAL A 48 -8.06 -1.04 2.33
CA VAL A 48 -8.55 -1.80 1.17
C VAL A 48 -8.88 -0.85 0.02
N TYR A 49 -8.27 -1.10 -1.13
CA TYR A 49 -8.59 -0.45 -2.39
C TYR A 49 -9.54 -1.32 -3.21
N PRO A 50 -10.57 -0.77 -3.86
CA PRO A 50 -11.49 -1.58 -4.68
C PRO A 50 -10.82 -2.32 -5.84
N THR A 51 -9.74 -1.75 -6.40
CA THR A 51 -9.01 -2.34 -7.52
C THR A 51 -7.50 -2.09 -7.39
N GLU A 52 -6.69 -2.94 -8.01
CA GLU A 52 -5.24 -2.73 -8.12
C GLU A 52 -4.90 -1.40 -8.81
N ALA A 53 -5.70 -0.96 -9.76
CA ALA A 53 -5.49 0.31 -10.46
C ALA A 53 -5.58 1.51 -9.49
N LEU A 54 -6.55 1.49 -8.58
CA LEU A 54 -6.70 2.53 -7.55
C LEU A 54 -5.56 2.49 -6.54
N ALA A 55 -5.16 1.29 -6.11
CA ALA A 55 -4.02 1.08 -5.21
C ALA A 55 -2.71 1.59 -5.84
N ARG A 56 -2.46 1.23 -7.11
CA ARG A 56 -1.29 1.68 -7.89
C ARG A 56 -1.26 3.19 -8.04
N ARG A 57 -2.41 3.82 -8.31
CA ARG A 57 -2.52 5.29 -8.38
C ARG A 57 -2.19 5.94 -7.04
N ALA A 58 -2.64 5.36 -5.93
CA ALA A 58 -2.33 5.88 -4.59
C ALA A 58 -0.84 5.77 -4.27
N ILE A 59 -0.20 4.65 -4.60
CA ILE A 59 1.24 4.44 -4.43
C ILE A 59 2.04 5.46 -5.25
N ARG A 60 1.75 5.59 -6.55
CA ARG A 60 2.47 6.50 -7.45
C ARG A 60 2.38 7.98 -7.06
N ARG A 61 1.35 8.39 -6.32
CA ARG A 61 1.25 9.75 -5.77
C ARG A 61 2.26 10.04 -4.66
N VAL A 62 2.80 9.00 -4.02
CA VAL A 62 3.76 9.11 -2.90
C VAL A 62 5.16 8.68 -3.35
N ARG A 63 5.25 7.54 -4.05
CA ARG A 63 6.49 6.96 -4.59
C ARG A 63 6.27 6.58 -6.06
N PRO A 64 6.42 7.53 -7.00
CA PRO A 64 6.23 7.26 -8.43
C PRO A 64 7.28 6.31 -9.02
N ASP A 65 8.45 6.23 -8.37
CA ASP A 65 9.58 5.38 -8.70
C ASP A 65 9.36 3.90 -8.33
N LEU A 66 8.51 3.65 -7.34
CA LEU A 66 8.31 2.33 -6.78
C LEU A 66 7.26 1.57 -7.61
N GLN A 67 7.66 0.46 -8.23
CA GLN A 67 6.77 -0.38 -9.05
C GLN A 67 6.15 -1.50 -8.20
N PRO A 68 4.82 -1.50 -8.01
CA PRO A 68 4.15 -2.55 -7.24
C PRO A 68 4.14 -3.88 -8.00
N SER A 69 4.57 -4.95 -7.34
CA SER A 69 4.39 -6.32 -7.82
C SER A 69 3.04 -6.91 -7.40
N THR A 70 2.49 -7.78 -8.25
CA THR A 70 1.34 -8.62 -7.90
C THR A 70 1.91 -9.98 -7.50
N ILE A 71 1.62 -10.44 -6.28
CA ILE A 71 1.99 -11.77 -5.77
C ILE A 71 0.70 -12.56 -5.55
#